data_AF-A0A2B5CQP1-F1
#
_entry.id   AF-A0A2B5CQP1-F1
#
_cell.length_a   1.000
_cell.length_b   1.000
_cell.length_c   1.000
_cell.angle_alpha   90.00
_cell.angle_beta   90.00
_cell.angle_gamma   90.00
#
_symmetry.space_group_name_H-M   'P 1'
#
loop_
_entity.id
_entity.type
_entity.pdbx_description
1 polymer ?
#
loop_
_entity_poly.entity_id
_entity_poly.type
_entity_poly.pdbx_seq_one_letter_code
_entity_poly.pdbx_strand_id
1 'polypeptide(L)'
;MELQKLLVDDLELHVIEIPKLMAQWKEEQVNPWEDSFVRWLLLLSANEDTQLTHTLEEIAMNRDPILKDAMQKWEKMSQDPAFRMSYEARQKALIDEASKYKYAEKKGMEKGREEGLQEGMEKGKEVGIQEGKIQLIQGMHKNGMDIEDIAKFTNMELSDIRHILDI
;
A
#
# COMPACT_ATOMS: atom_id res chain seq x y z
N MET A 1 24.41 16.50 -9.44
CA MET A 1 25.36 15.43 -9.83
C MET A 1 25.02 15.05 -11.27
N GLU A 2 25.66 15.70 -12.24
CA GLU A 2 25.43 15.42 -13.66
C GLU A 2 26.21 14.19 -14.09
N LEU A 3 25.53 13.24 -14.74
CA LEU A 3 26.17 12.14 -15.45
C LEU A 3 26.26 12.53 -16.92
N GLN A 4 27.38 13.15 -17.30
CA GLN A 4 27.74 13.35 -18.71
C GLN A 4 28.06 11.99 -19.32
N LYS A 5 27.26 11.57 -20.31
CA LYS A 5 27.64 10.48 -21.22
C LYS A 5 27.72 11.05 -22.64
N LEU A 6 28.95 11.25 -23.12
CA LEU A 6 29.23 11.47 -24.53
C LEU A 6 28.85 10.18 -25.28
N LEU A 7 27.79 10.24 -26.09
CA LEU A 7 27.35 9.09 -26.89
C LEU A 7 27.91 9.16 -28.32
N VAL A 8 28.24 10.36 -28.82
CA VAL A 8 28.97 10.69 -30.07
C VAL A 8 29.59 12.10 -29.90
N ASP A 9 30.66 12.46 -30.61
CA ASP A 9 31.30 13.81 -30.54
C ASP A 9 30.33 14.98 -30.83
N ASP A 10 29.19 14.72 -31.46
CA ASP A 10 28.14 15.70 -31.80
C ASP A 10 26.91 15.68 -30.86
N LEU A 11 26.88 14.80 -29.84
CA LEU A 11 25.71 14.63 -28.96
C LEU A 11 26.10 14.48 -27.48
N GLU A 12 25.66 15.45 -26.68
CA GLU A 12 25.72 15.43 -25.23
C GLU A 12 24.33 15.17 -24.62
N LEU A 13 24.23 14.20 -23.71
CA LEU A 13 23.00 13.87 -23.00
C LEU A 13 23.17 14.20 -21.51
N HIS A 14 22.36 15.14 -21.02
CA HIS A 14 22.22 15.41 -19.59
C HIS A 14 21.01 14.64 -19.06
N VAL A 15 21.25 13.73 -18.12
CA VAL A 15 20.18 13.02 -17.41
C VAL A 15 20.02 13.65 -16.03
N ILE A 16 18.83 14.21 -15.79
CA ILE A 16 18.50 14.91 -14.54
C ILE A 16 17.36 14.16 -13.87
N GLU A 17 17.57 13.79 -12.61
CA GLU A 17 16.58 13.11 -11.79
C GLU A 17 15.88 14.11 -10.86
N ILE A 18 14.67 14.52 -11.23
CA ILE A 18 13.86 15.49 -10.48
C ILE A 18 13.65 15.08 -9.01
N PRO A 19 13.39 13.81 -8.65
CA PRO A 19 13.23 13.42 -7.24
C PRO A 19 14.48 13.66 -6.39
N LYS A 20 15.68 13.45 -6.96
CA LYS A 20 16.95 13.72 -6.25
C LYS A 20 17.18 15.21 -6.08
N LEU A 21 16.85 16.02 -7.09
CA LEU A 21 16.93 17.47 -6.99
C LEU A 21 16.00 18.02 -5.89
N MET A 22 14.78 17.48 -5.80
CA MET A 22 13.82 17.87 -4.76
C MET A 22 14.31 17.49 -3.35
N ALA A 23 14.93 16.31 -3.19
CA ALA A 23 15.56 15.94 -1.92
C ALA A 23 16.70 16.90 -1.55
N GLN A 24 17.57 17.23 -2.51
CA GLN A 24 18.66 18.17 -2.30
C GLN A 24 18.19 19.58 -1.94
N TRP A 25 17.07 20.03 -2.51
CA TRP A 25 16.48 21.32 -2.16
C TRP A 25 15.95 21.32 -0.71
N LYS A 26 15.27 20.24 -0.29
CA LYS A 26 14.78 20.07 1.08
C LYS A 26 15.90 19.96 2.12
N GLU A 27 17.04 19.42 1.71
CA GLU A 27 18.27 19.33 2.52
C GLU A 27 19.14 20.59 2.43
N GLU A 28 18.64 21.68 1.80
CA GLU A 28 19.33 22.96 1.60
C GLU A 28 20.67 22.85 0.86
N GLN A 29 20.90 21.77 0.13
CA GLN A 29 22.13 21.52 -0.64
C GLN A 29 22.17 22.30 -1.95
N VAL A 30 21.02 22.75 -2.45
CA VAL A 30 20.90 23.54 -3.68
C VAL A 30 20.08 24.79 -3.42
N ASN A 31 20.52 25.91 -4.00
CA ASN A 31 19.94 27.22 -3.73
C ASN A 31 19.41 27.89 -5.03
N PRO A 32 18.08 28.00 -5.21
CA PRO A 32 17.49 28.64 -6.39
C PRO A 32 17.74 30.16 -6.47
N TRP A 33 18.15 30.79 -5.37
CA TRP A 33 18.46 32.23 -5.36
C TRP A 33 19.74 32.55 -6.11
N GLU A 34 20.73 31.66 -6.04
CA GLU A 34 22.06 31.86 -6.60
C GLU A 34 22.24 31.11 -7.92
N ASP A 35 21.64 29.93 -8.06
CA ASP A 35 21.77 29.10 -9.26
C ASP A 35 20.53 29.20 -10.16
N SER A 36 20.71 29.83 -11.33
CA SER A 36 19.65 29.98 -12.33
C SER A 36 19.21 28.65 -12.93
N PHE A 37 20.13 27.72 -13.16
CA PHE A 37 19.79 26.41 -13.73
C PHE A 37 18.95 25.59 -12.75
N VAL A 38 19.36 25.54 -11.48
CA VAL A 38 18.57 24.90 -10.41
C VAL A 38 17.20 25.55 -10.29
N ARG A 39 17.12 26.89 -10.33
CA ARG A 39 15.86 27.63 -10.30
C ARG A 39 14.90 27.20 -11.41
N TRP A 40 15.39 27.12 -12.65
CA TRP A 40 14.57 26.70 -13.79
C TRP A 40 14.17 25.22 -13.72
N LEU A 41 15.03 24.34 -13.22
CA LEU A 41 14.68 22.94 -13.01
C LEU A 41 13.64 22.77 -11.91
N LEU A 42 13.77 23.50 -10.81
CA LEU A 42 12.82 23.47 -9.70
C LEU A 42 11.45 24.04 -10.06
N LEU A 43 11.37 24.92 -11.06
CA LEU A 43 10.08 25.39 -11.60
C LEU A 43 9.23 24.21 -12.11
N LEU A 44 9.84 23.17 -12.69
CA LEU A 44 9.13 22.01 -13.22
C LEU A 44 8.39 21.21 -12.14
N SER A 45 8.85 21.28 -10.90
CA SER A 45 8.30 20.61 -9.72
C SER A 45 7.59 21.56 -8.76
N ALA A 46 7.45 22.84 -9.11
CA ALA A 46 6.86 23.84 -8.22
C ALA A 46 5.42 23.49 -7.83
N ASN A 47 4.63 22.92 -8.75
CA ASN A 47 3.24 22.53 -8.50
C ASN A 47 3.04 21.43 -7.44
N GLU A 48 4.11 20.70 -7.10
CA GLU A 48 4.07 19.62 -6.11
C GLU A 48 4.38 20.11 -4.68
N ASP A 49 4.95 21.31 -4.53
CA ASP A 49 5.40 21.84 -3.24
C ASP A 49 5.11 23.35 -3.08
N THR A 50 4.24 23.69 -2.14
CA THR A 50 3.80 25.07 -1.88
C THR A 50 4.93 25.99 -1.42
N GLN A 51 5.91 25.47 -0.65
CA GLN A 51 7.04 26.27 -0.17
C GLN A 51 7.99 26.61 -1.32
N LEU A 52 8.19 25.65 -2.23
CA LEU A 52 9.00 25.87 -3.42
C LEU A 52 8.36 26.91 -4.34
N THR A 53 7.04 26.81 -4.55
CA THR A 53 6.28 27.79 -5.33
C THR A 53 6.49 29.20 -4.80
N HIS A 54 6.31 29.41 -3.50
CA HIS A 54 6.47 30.73 -2.91
C HIS A 54 7.90 31.28 -3.05
N THR A 55 8.91 30.43 -2.84
CA THR A 55 10.31 30.79 -3.02
C THR A 55 10.61 31.25 -4.45
N LEU A 56 10.08 30.55 -5.45
CA LEU A 56 10.26 30.90 -6.86
C LEU A 56 9.49 32.17 -7.24
N GLU A 57 8.30 32.39 -6.68
CA GLU A 57 7.53 33.63 -6.85
C GLU A 57 8.29 34.85 -6.30
N GLU A 58 8.89 34.74 -5.12
CA GLU A 58 9.71 35.81 -4.54
C GLU A 58 10.93 36.13 -5.41
N ILE A 59 11.60 35.10 -5.92
CA ILE A 59 12.72 35.26 -6.85
C ILE A 59 12.25 35.95 -8.15
N ALA A 60 11.11 35.53 -8.70
CA ALA A 60 10.54 36.09 -9.91
C ALA A 60 10.14 37.57 -9.73
N MET A 61 9.66 37.95 -8.55
CA MET A 61 9.29 39.34 -8.26
C MET A 61 10.50 40.24 -8.03
N ASN A 62 11.55 39.73 -7.37
CA ASN A 62 12.65 40.56 -6.86
C ASN A 62 13.93 40.51 -7.72
N ARG A 63 14.14 39.43 -8.48
CA ARG A 63 15.43 39.17 -9.16
C ARG A 63 15.29 38.80 -10.63
N ASP A 64 14.22 38.12 -11.04
CA ASP A 64 14.14 37.49 -12.36
C ASP A 64 12.83 37.77 -13.12
N PRO A 65 12.81 38.84 -13.94
CA PRO A 65 11.66 39.17 -14.77
C PRO A 65 11.30 38.11 -15.81
N ILE A 66 12.28 37.29 -16.24
CA ILE A 66 12.07 36.23 -17.24
C ILE A 66 11.34 35.06 -16.58
N LEU A 67 11.76 34.69 -15.37
CA LEU A 67 11.04 33.69 -14.58
C LEU A 67 9.59 34.12 -14.33
N LYS A 68 9.37 35.40 -14.01
CA LYS A 68 8.01 35.95 -13.82
C LYS A 68 7.14 35.81 -15.06
N ASP A 69 7.65 36.16 -16.24
CA ASP A 69 6.92 36.04 -17.50
C ASP A 69 6.65 34.57 -17.85
N ALA A 70 7.61 33.68 -17.59
CA ALA A 70 7.44 32.24 -17.78
C ALA A 70 6.34 31.66 -16.86
N MET A 71 6.34 32.02 -15.57
CA MET A 71 5.30 31.61 -14.62
C MET A 71 3.93 32.14 -15.04
N GLN A 72 3.84 33.40 -15.48
CA GLN A 72 2.58 33.99 -15.94
C GLN A 72 2.07 33.35 -17.23
N LYS A 73 2.95 33.02 -18.17
CA LYS A 73 2.59 32.30 -19.40
C LYS A 73 2.17 30.87 -19.10
N TRP A 74 2.88 30.18 -18.21
CA TRP A 74 2.50 28.86 -17.74
C TRP A 74 1.11 28.90 -17.11
N GLU A 75 0.86 29.83 -16.19
CA GLU A 75 -0.44 30.01 -15.54
C GLU A 75 -1.55 30.33 -16.57
N LYS A 76 -1.27 31.18 -17.56
CA LYS A 76 -2.24 31.44 -18.65
C LYS A 76 -2.51 30.21 -19.52
N MET A 77 -1.51 29.37 -19.76
CA MET A 77 -1.66 28.12 -20.51
C MET A 77 -2.39 27.04 -19.68
N SER A 78 -2.18 26.99 -18.36
CA SER A 78 -2.91 26.09 -17.46
C SER A 78 -4.36 26.54 -17.23
N GLN A 79 -4.67 27.82 -17.44
CA GLN A 79 -6.01 28.39 -17.40
C GLN A 79 -6.89 28.08 -18.63
N ASP A 80 -6.39 27.37 -19.65
CA ASP A 80 -7.26 26.83 -20.72
C ASP A 80 -8.21 25.78 -20.11
N PRO A 81 -9.54 26.03 -20.06
CA PRO A 81 -10.50 25.12 -19.42
C PRO A 81 -10.47 23.70 -19.99
N ALA A 82 -10.14 23.55 -21.28
CA ALA A 82 -10.04 22.24 -21.93
C ALA A 82 -8.82 21.45 -21.40
N PHE A 83 -7.68 22.13 -21.24
CA PHE A 83 -6.47 21.52 -20.70
C PHE A 83 -6.64 21.13 -19.24
N ARG A 84 -7.21 22.03 -18.42
CA ARG A 84 -7.52 21.77 -17.01
C ARG A 84 -8.44 20.57 -16.83
N MET A 85 -9.53 20.49 -17.61
CA MET A 85 -10.44 19.33 -17.57
C MET A 85 -9.72 18.03 -17.94
N SER A 86 -8.84 18.03 -18.95
CA SER A 86 -8.11 16.83 -19.36
C SER A 86 -7.11 16.36 -18.29
N TYR A 87 -6.47 17.31 -17.60
CA TYR A 87 -5.56 17.03 -16.50
C TYR A 87 -6.29 16.51 -15.25
N GLU A 88 -7.36 17.18 -14.84
CA GLU A 88 -8.20 16.77 -13.70
C GLU A 88 -8.85 15.40 -13.96
N ALA A 89 -9.32 15.13 -15.18
CA ALA A 89 -9.85 13.82 -15.57
C ALA A 89 -8.80 12.72 -15.47
N ARG A 90 -7.56 13.00 -15.89
CA ARG A 90 -6.43 12.06 -15.76
C ARG A 90 -6.09 11.79 -14.30
N GLN A 91 -5.97 12.83 -13.47
CA GLN A 91 -5.71 12.66 -12.04
C GLN A 91 -6.84 11.88 -11.34
N LYS A 92 -8.10 12.20 -11.65
CA LYS A 92 -9.27 11.49 -11.13
C LYS A 92 -9.23 10.00 -11.51
N ALA A 93 -8.91 9.67 -12.75
CA ALA A 93 -8.81 8.28 -13.19
C ALA A 93 -7.75 7.49 -12.39
N LEU A 94 -6.58 8.09 -12.15
CA LEU A 94 -5.51 7.48 -11.34
C LEU A 94 -5.94 7.28 -9.87
N ILE A 95 -6.64 8.27 -9.29
CA ILE A 95 -7.16 8.19 -7.91
C ILE A 95 -8.25 7.13 -7.81
N ASP A 96 -9.16 7.06 -8.77
CA ASP A 96 -10.24 6.07 -8.81
C ASP A 96 -9.67 4.66 -8.95
N GLU A 97 -8.65 4.48 -9.79
CA GLU A 97 -7.95 3.20 -9.95
C GLU A 97 -7.26 2.78 -8.64
N ALA A 98 -6.45 3.66 -8.04
CA ALA A 98 -5.79 3.38 -6.76
C ALA A 98 -6.80 3.06 -5.63
N SER A 99 -7.93 3.77 -5.61
CA SER A 99 -9.00 3.57 -4.63
C SER A 99 -9.70 2.22 -4.83
N LYS A 100 -9.92 1.80 -6.08
CA LYS A 100 -10.47 0.47 -6.41
C LYS A 100 -9.56 -0.65 -5.90
N TYR A 101 -8.25 -0.56 -6.14
CA TYR A 101 -7.30 -1.56 -5.65
C TYR A 101 -7.29 -1.65 -4.12
N LYS A 102 -7.17 -0.50 -3.43
CA LYS A 102 -7.22 -0.45 -1.95
C LYS A 102 -8.53 -1.01 -1.39
N TYR A 103 -9.66 -0.69 -2.01
CA TYR A 103 -10.96 -1.20 -1.59
C TYR A 103 -11.06 -2.72 -1.80
N ALA A 104 -10.59 -3.22 -2.94
CA ALA A 104 -10.58 -4.66 -3.23
C ALA A 104 -9.68 -5.42 -2.26
N GLU A 105 -8.49 -4.91 -1.97
CA GLU A 105 -7.55 -5.49 -1.00
C GLU A 105 -8.16 -5.53 0.41
N LYS A 106 -8.71 -4.41 0.88
CA LYS A 106 -9.38 -4.35 2.19
C LYS A 106 -10.53 -5.34 2.29
N LYS A 107 -11.39 -5.39 1.28
CA LYS A 107 -12.55 -6.30 1.24
C LYS A 107 -12.11 -7.77 1.16
N GLY A 108 -11.03 -8.07 0.44
CA GLY A 108 -10.42 -9.39 0.39
C GLY A 108 -9.88 -9.84 1.74
N MET A 109 -9.14 -8.97 2.43
CA MET A 109 -8.66 -9.26 3.79
C MET A 109 -9.80 -9.45 4.80
N GLU A 110 -10.82 -8.59 4.75
CA GLU A 110 -11.96 -8.68 5.66
C GLU A 110 -12.71 -10.00 5.48
N LYS A 111 -13.03 -10.37 4.24
CA LYS A 111 -13.63 -11.66 3.92
C LYS A 111 -12.76 -12.84 4.32
N GLY A 112 -11.47 -12.82 3.99
CA GLY A 112 -10.56 -13.91 4.33
C GLY A 112 -10.42 -14.10 5.84
N ARG A 113 -10.47 -13.02 6.62
CA ARG A 113 -10.47 -13.07 8.08
C ARG A 113 -11.77 -13.66 8.64
N GLU A 114 -12.90 -13.26 8.09
CA GLU A 114 -14.23 -13.74 8.51
C GLU A 114 -14.40 -15.23 8.19
N GLU A 115 -14.10 -15.64 6.95
CA GLU A 115 -14.14 -17.04 6.51
C GLU A 115 -13.15 -17.89 7.31
N GLY A 116 -11.91 -17.42 7.50
CA GLY A 116 -10.90 -18.13 8.29
C GLY A 116 -11.28 -18.30 9.77
N LEU A 117 -11.93 -17.29 10.37
CA LEU A 117 -12.42 -17.39 11.74
C LEU A 117 -13.57 -18.38 11.86
N GLN A 118 -14.53 -18.34 10.92
CA GLN A 118 -15.67 -19.25 10.90
C GLN A 118 -15.21 -20.70 10.74
N GLU A 119 -14.38 -20.98 9.73
CA GLU A 119 -13.82 -22.32 9.52
C GLU A 119 -12.99 -22.79 10.72
N GLY A 120 -12.18 -21.91 11.29
CA GLY A 120 -11.36 -22.22 12.46
C GLY A 120 -12.21 -22.57 13.68
N MET A 121 -13.32 -21.86 13.88
CA MET A 121 -14.24 -22.10 14.98
C MET A 121 -15.03 -23.41 14.80
N GLU A 122 -15.48 -23.71 13.57
CA GLU A 122 -16.16 -24.97 13.26
C GLU A 122 -15.23 -26.18 13.44
N LYS A 123 -14.03 -26.14 12.84
CA LYS A 123 -13.02 -27.19 13.00
C LYS A 123 -12.61 -27.35 14.46
N GLY A 124 -12.38 -26.26 15.18
CA GLY A 124 -12.01 -26.28 16.60
C GLY A 124 -13.10 -26.88 17.47
N LYS A 125 -14.38 -26.58 17.19
CA LYS A 125 -15.52 -27.15 17.92
C LYS A 125 -15.64 -28.65 17.64
N GLU A 126 -15.49 -29.09 16.40
CA GLU A 126 -15.57 -30.50 16.04
C GLU A 126 -14.44 -31.31 16.70
N VAL A 127 -13.20 -30.84 16.59
CA VAL A 127 -12.04 -31.48 17.26
C VAL A 127 -12.25 -31.52 18.78
N GLY A 128 -12.67 -30.41 19.40
CA GLY A 128 -12.92 -30.36 20.84
C GLY A 128 -14.02 -31.32 21.31
N ILE A 129 -15.08 -31.51 20.51
CA ILE A 129 -16.13 -32.50 20.80
C ILE A 129 -15.56 -33.92 20.72
N GLN A 130 -14.75 -34.23 19.70
CA GLN A 130 -14.14 -35.56 19.55
C GLN A 130 -13.16 -35.86 20.68
N GLU A 131 -12.26 -34.92 21.01
CA GLU A 131 -11.34 -35.06 22.14
C GLU A 131 -12.09 -35.22 23.46
N GLY A 132 -13.16 -34.45 23.68
CA GLY A 132 -14.02 -34.59 24.87
C GLY A 132 -14.69 -35.95 24.97
N LYS A 133 -15.16 -36.53 23.85
CA LYS A 133 -15.71 -37.90 23.81
C LYS A 133 -14.65 -38.95 24.15
N ILE A 134 -13.46 -38.82 23.58
CA ILE A 134 -12.33 -39.73 23.86
C ILE A 134 -11.97 -39.69 25.34
N GLN A 135 -11.81 -38.50 25.92
CA GLN A 135 -11.50 -38.32 27.34
C GLN A 135 -12.59 -38.89 28.25
N LEU A 136 -13.86 -38.73 27.87
CA LEU A 136 -14.99 -39.31 28.60
C LEU A 136 -14.94 -40.84 28.61
N ILE A 137 -14.74 -41.47 27.45
CA ILE A 137 -14.64 -42.94 27.31
C ILE A 137 -13.47 -43.48 28.13
N GLN A 138 -12.29 -42.88 28.01
CA GLN A 138 -11.11 -43.26 28.79
C GLN A 138 -11.36 -43.11 30.30
N GLY A 139 -12.04 -42.04 30.72
CA GLY A 139 -12.42 -41.80 32.11
C GLY A 139 -13.42 -42.84 32.64
N MET A 140 -14.43 -43.21 31.86
CA MET A 140 -15.40 -44.24 32.23
C MET A 140 -14.75 -45.62 32.38
N HIS A 141 -13.90 -46.01 31.42
CA HIS A 141 -13.18 -47.29 31.47
C HIS A 141 -12.21 -47.36 32.67
N LYS A 142 -11.47 -46.27 32.93
CA LYS A 142 -10.55 -46.18 34.08
C LYS A 142 -11.28 -46.30 35.43
N ASN A 143 -12.54 -45.89 35.49
CA ASN A 143 -13.39 -46.04 36.68
C ASN A 143 -14.08 -47.42 36.78
N GLY A 144 -13.73 -48.37 35.92
CA GLY A 144 -14.19 -49.75 36.00
C GLY A 144 -15.56 -50.01 35.37
N MET A 145 -16.05 -49.10 34.51
CA MET A 145 -17.27 -49.32 33.74
C MET A 145 -16.99 -50.29 32.58
N ASP A 146 -17.86 -51.28 32.39
CA ASP A 146 -17.73 -52.25 31.31
C ASP A 146 -17.95 -51.61 29.93
N ILE A 147 -17.28 -52.13 28.91
CA ILE A 147 -17.29 -51.60 27.54
C ILE A 147 -18.71 -51.61 26.96
N GLU A 148 -19.55 -52.58 27.32
CA GLU A 148 -20.96 -52.64 26.87
C GLU A 148 -21.80 -51.51 27.46
N ASP A 149 -21.54 -51.13 28.70
CA ASP A 149 -22.26 -50.03 29.35
C ASP A 149 -21.76 -48.67 28.85
N ILE A 150 -20.45 -48.52 28.59
CA ILE A 150 -19.89 -47.33 27.94
C ILE A 150 -20.51 -47.13 26.54
N ALA A 151 -20.68 -48.21 25.77
CA ALA A 151 -21.34 -48.16 24.46
C ALA A 151 -22.77 -47.65 24.55
N LYS A 152 -23.54 -48.13 25.54
CA LYS A 152 -24.91 -47.65 25.78
C LYS A 152 -24.94 -46.18 26.22
N PHE A 153 -24.05 -45.74 27.09
CA PHE A 153 -24.04 -44.36 27.61
C PHE A 153 -23.55 -43.33 26.60
N THR A 154 -22.59 -43.71 25.75
CA THR A 154 -22.02 -42.82 24.73
C THR A 154 -22.71 -42.94 23.37
N ASN A 155 -23.60 -43.94 23.22
CA ASN A 155 -24.31 -44.28 21.99
C ASN A 155 -23.34 -44.48 20.81
N MET A 156 -22.25 -45.21 21.07
CA MET A 156 -21.19 -45.53 20.11
C MET A 156 -21.10 -47.06 19.95
N GLU A 157 -20.62 -47.51 18.79
CA GLU A 157 -20.39 -48.93 18.54
C GLU A 157 -19.26 -49.47 19.42
N LEU A 158 -19.35 -50.76 19.75
CA LEU A 158 -18.31 -51.45 20.53
C LEU A 158 -16.95 -51.44 19.82
N SER A 159 -16.95 -51.49 18.48
CA SER A 159 -15.75 -51.41 17.64
C SER A 159 -15.05 -50.06 17.78
N ASP A 160 -15.78 -48.96 17.76
CA ASP A 160 -15.25 -47.60 17.90
C ASP A 160 -14.66 -47.37 19.30
N ILE A 161 -15.32 -47.88 20.34
CA ILE A 161 -14.82 -47.79 21.72
C ILE A 161 -13.55 -48.62 21.90
N ARG A 162 -13.50 -49.83 21.34
CA ARG A 162 -12.28 -50.67 21.34
C ARG A 162 -11.12 -49.99 20.62
N HIS A 163 -11.39 -49.36 19.48
CA HIS A 163 -10.39 -48.58 18.75
C HIS A 163 -9.91 -47.35 19.53
N ILE A 164 -10.78 -46.65 20.28
CA ILE A 164 -10.38 -45.50 21.11
C ILE A 164 -9.52 -45.92 22.31
N LEU A 165 -9.76 -47.11 22.84
CA LEU A 165 -9.05 -47.66 23.99
C LEU A 165 -7.84 -48.52 23.60
N ASP A 166 -7.57 -48.71 22.31
CA ASP A 166 -6.52 -49.59 21.75
C ASP A 166 -6.54 -51.03 22.33
N ILE A 167 -7.74 -51.64 22.46
CA ILE A 167 -7.95 -52.99 23.01
C ILE A 167 -8.70 -53.93 22.06
#